data_AF-A0A6S7J2K8-F1
#
_entry.id   AF-A0A6S7J2K8-F1
#
_cell.length_a   1.000
_cell.length_b   1.000
_cell.length_c   1.000
_cell.angle_alpha   90.00
_cell.angle_beta   90.00
_cell.angle_gamma   90.00
#
_symmetry.space_group_name_H-M   'P 1'
#
loop_
_entity.id
_entity.type
_entity.pdbx_description
1 polymer ?
#
loop_
_entity_poly.entity_id
_entity_poly.type
_entity_poly.pdbx_seq_one_letter_code
_entity_poly.pdbx_strand_id
1 'polypeptide(L)'
;MKNNDNMCFLWSHVRHLRPKARRATTITRKDREFVDNLDYKDIEFPVKVSDIDKIERKNSVNISVFGYKGKKQFYPIRNSKAKYDEHMELLLLGNGEGNNHYVLIKDVNRMLFSVSGYTHKKHFCLHCLHSCVSKESLEKHKETCLEVNGTQAVKLPKEGTKIKFKNHRNSMPVPFVIYADFESILVPEERKVESENPEDKSSTDLYQTHKACSFGLKTVCHYDDKYSGEYKSYVGEDAALVFLKTVLKESFRCREMVNNIFKKKMVITPEEEAEFWKARNCSICGNDLGEDRVRDHDHVTGMYRGAAHNICNLKYRITWKVPVVFHNLRGYDSHLIMQEIARDEKLDSHRICNSGKCGTNSVY
;
A
#
# COMPACT_ATOMS: atom_id res chain seq x y z
N MET A 1 0.95 -31.66 21.15
CA MET A 1 0.93 -32.60 22.30
C MET A 1 2.26 -33.35 22.34
N LYS A 2 2.61 -34.02 23.44
CA LYS A 2 3.86 -34.80 23.49
C LYS A 2 3.54 -36.26 23.18
N ASN A 3 3.64 -36.63 21.91
CA ASN A 3 3.53 -38.01 21.43
C ASN A 3 4.42 -38.18 20.18
N ASN A 4 4.82 -39.42 19.89
CA ASN A 4 5.69 -39.78 18.77
C ASN A 4 4.90 -40.37 17.59
N ASP A 5 3.57 -40.17 17.54
CA ASP A 5 2.73 -40.63 16.44
C ASP A 5 2.48 -39.54 15.39
N ASN A 6 2.04 -39.96 14.21
CA ASN A 6 1.68 -39.05 13.11
C ASN A 6 0.26 -38.46 13.24
N MET A 7 -0.34 -38.56 14.44
CA MET A 7 -1.76 -38.25 14.71
C MET A 7 -1.94 -36.87 15.35
N CYS A 8 -0.94 -35.99 15.25
CA CYS A 8 -0.93 -34.67 15.91
C CYS A 8 -2.18 -33.83 15.61
N PHE A 9 -2.75 -33.95 14.40
CA PHE A 9 -4.00 -33.31 14.00
C PHE A 9 -5.20 -33.85 14.80
N LEU A 10 -5.41 -35.17 14.79
CA LEU A 10 -6.49 -35.83 15.51
C LEU A 10 -6.44 -35.48 17.00
N TRP A 11 -5.25 -35.57 17.59
CA TRP A 11 -5.06 -35.24 18.99
C TRP A 11 -5.40 -33.76 19.25
N SER A 12 -4.99 -32.85 18.38
CA SER A 12 -5.37 -31.43 18.49
C SER A 12 -6.89 -31.23 18.45
N HIS A 13 -7.59 -31.97 17.59
CA HIS A 13 -9.06 -31.97 17.52
C HIS A 13 -9.72 -32.50 18.80
N VAL A 14 -9.27 -33.63 19.32
CA VAL A 14 -9.76 -34.17 20.60
C VAL A 14 -9.54 -33.18 21.74
N ARG A 15 -8.38 -32.51 21.78
CA ARG A 15 -8.07 -31.55 22.85
C ARG A 15 -8.83 -30.24 22.73
N HIS A 16 -9.20 -29.83 21.53
CA HIS A 16 -10.06 -28.69 21.28
C HIS A 16 -11.46 -28.94 21.87
N LEU A 17 -12.07 -30.09 21.57
CA LEU A 17 -13.38 -30.48 22.10
C LEU A 17 -13.35 -30.86 23.59
N ARG A 18 -12.20 -31.34 24.08
CA ARG A 18 -12.00 -31.73 25.49
C ARG A 18 -10.80 -31.02 26.11
N PRO A 19 -10.93 -29.72 26.41
CA PRO A 19 -9.85 -28.95 26.98
C PRO A 19 -9.49 -29.45 28.38
N LYS A 20 -8.19 -29.44 28.70
CA LYS A 20 -7.67 -29.80 30.02
C LYS A 20 -6.87 -28.66 30.61
N ALA A 21 -7.14 -28.35 31.88
CA ALA A 21 -6.41 -27.31 32.62
C ALA A 21 -5.01 -27.77 33.05
N ARG A 22 -4.85 -29.02 33.50
CA ARG A 22 -3.57 -29.61 33.93
C ARG A 22 -3.12 -30.72 32.98
N ARG A 23 -1.80 -30.84 32.76
CA ARG A 23 -1.17 -31.86 31.88
C ARG A 23 -1.83 -31.93 30.49
N ALA A 24 -2.13 -30.78 29.90
CA ALA A 24 -2.86 -30.66 28.63
C ALA A 24 -2.17 -31.34 27.44
N THR A 25 -0.88 -31.64 27.57
CA THR A 25 -0.06 -32.31 26.56
C THR A 25 -0.13 -33.84 26.59
N THR A 26 -0.71 -34.42 27.64
CA THR A 26 -0.81 -35.88 27.84
C THR A 26 -2.09 -36.43 27.23
N ILE A 27 -1.97 -37.55 26.52
CA ILE A 27 -3.09 -38.32 25.98
C ILE A 27 -3.51 -39.36 27.04
N THR A 28 -4.78 -39.35 27.42
CA THR A 28 -5.35 -40.26 28.42
C THR A 28 -6.22 -41.34 27.77
N ARG A 29 -6.54 -42.41 28.51
CA ARG A 29 -7.45 -43.46 28.03
C ARG A 29 -8.79 -42.90 27.54
N LYS A 30 -9.37 -41.95 28.28
CA LYS A 30 -10.61 -41.24 27.90
C LYS A 30 -10.46 -40.39 26.63
N ASP A 31 -9.27 -39.88 26.33
CA ASP A 31 -9.04 -39.15 25.07
C ASP A 31 -9.01 -40.14 23.89
N ARG A 32 -8.49 -41.37 24.10
CA ARG A 32 -8.50 -42.45 23.09
C ARG A 32 -9.90 -42.97 22.83
N GLU A 33 -10.68 -43.23 23.88
CA GLU A 33 -12.10 -43.64 23.77
C GLU A 33 -12.96 -42.59 23.05
N PHE A 34 -12.58 -41.30 23.14
CA PHE A 34 -13.31 -40.22 22.47
C PHE A 34 -13.03 -40.14 20.97
N VAL A 35 -11.94 -40.74 20.48
CA VAL A 35 -11.60 -40.77 19.05
C VAL A 35 -12.73 -41.42 18.24
N ASP A 36 -13.43 -42.41 18.82
CA ASP A 36 -14.52 -43.13 18.17
C ASP A 36 -15.73 -42.22 17.85
N ASN A 37 -15.83 -41.04 18.48
CA ASN A 37 -16.86 -40.04 18.19
C ASN A 37 -16.49 -39.11 17.03
N LEU A 38 -15.28 -39.24 16.47
CA LEU A 38 -14.80 -38.42 15.37
C LEU A 38 -14.71 -39.26 14.09
N ASP A 39 -15.19 -38.70 12.98
CA ASP A 39 -15.10 -39.37 11.68
C ASP A 39 -13.84 -38.92 10.92
N TYR A 40 -12.85 -39.81 10.94
CA TYR A 40 -11.61 -39.74 10.17
C TYR A 40 -11.51 -40.89 9.14
N LYS A 41 -12.63 -41.54 8.78
CA LYS A 41 -12.61 -42.57 7.73
C LYS A 41 -12.06 -41.96 6.43
N ASP A 42 -11.26 -42.71 5.70
CA ASP A 42 -10.66 -42.28 4.42
C ASP A 42 -9.71 -41.06 4.52
N ILE A 43 -9.21 -40.77 5.73
CA ILE A 43 -8.19 -39.74 5.96
C ILE A 43 -6.87 -40.43 6.32
N GLU A 44 -5.85 -40.23 5.50
CA GLU A 44 -4.50 -40.71 5.76
C GLU A 44 -3.77 -39.79 6.74
N PHE A 45 -2.99 -40.38 7.65
CA PHE A 45 -2.13 -39.65 8.58
C PHE A 45 -0.67 -39.72 8.12
N PRO A 46 0.11 -38.62 8.22
CA PRO A 46 -0.27 -37.31 8.76
C PRO A 46 -1.23 -36.52 7.84
N VAL A 47 -2.19 -35.82 8.44
CA VAL A 47 -3.25 -35.10 7.71
C VAL A 47 -2.67 -34.03 6.79
N LYS A 48 -2.97 -34.12 5.49
CA LYS A 48 -2.61 -33.08 4.51
C LYS A 48 -3.58 -31.91 4.61
N VAL A 49 -3.09 -30.70 4.32
CA VAL A 49 -3.92 -29.48 4.30
C VAL A 49 -5.10 -29.60 3.32
N SER A 50 -4.92 -30.34 2.22
CA SER A 50 -5.94 -30.63 1.21
C SER A 50 -7.12 -31.48 1.72
N ASP A 51 -6.91 -32.29 2.77
CA ASP A 51 -7.96 -33.16 3.32
C ASP A 51 -8.78 -32.50 4.43
N ILE A 52 -8.39 -31.29 4.88
CA ILE A 52 -9.06 -30.59 5.98
C ILE A 52 -10.53 -30.30 5.65
N ASP A 53 -10.85 -29.93 4.41
CA ASP A 53 -12.22 -29.69 3.96
C ASP A 53 -13.14 -30.92 4.17
N LYS A 54 -12.59 -32.14 4.03
CA LYS A 54 -13.34 -33.38 4.29
C LYS A 54 -13.59 -33.55 5.78
N ILE A 55 -12.59 -33.27 6.61
CA ILE A 55 -12.67 -33.39 8.07
C ILE A 55 -13.69 -32.40 8.64
N GLU A 56 -13.69 -31.16 8.14
CA GLU A 56 -14.68 -30.13 8.51
C GLU A 56 -16.11 -30.61 8.26
N ARG A 57 -16.37 -31.16 7.06
CA ARG A 57 -17.70 -31.69 6.71
C ARG A 57 -18.11 -32.88 7.56
N LYS A 58 -17.19 -33.81 7.81
CA LYS A 58 -17.45 -35.04 8.57
C LYS A 58 -17.71 -34.79 10.05
N ASN A 59 -17.09 -33.76 10.63
CA ASN A 59 -17.14 -33.49 12.06
C ASN A 59 -17.86 -32.17 12.42
N SER A 60 -18.44 -31.47 11.44
CA SER A 60 -19.15 -30.20 11.62
C SER A 60 -18.36 -29.15 12.41
N VAL A 61 -17.11 -28.93 12.01
CA VAL A 61 -16.16 -27.99 12.66
C VAL A 61 -15.52 -27.10 11.60
N ASN A 62 -15.26 -25.84 11.93
CA ASN A 62 -14.46 -24.94 11.10
C ASN A 62 -13.00 -25.02 11.53
N ILE A 63 -12.08 -25.25 10.61
CA ILE A 63 -10.66 -25.41 10.91
C ILE A 63 -9.88 -24.30 10.23
N SER A 64 -9.08 -23.53 10.97
CA SER A 64 -8.17 -22.54 10.37
C SER A 64 -6.73 -22.93 10.68
N VAL A 65 -5.86 -22.89 9.68
CA VAL A 65 -4.45 -23.26 9.79
C VAL A 65 -3.58 -22.05 9.56
N PHE A 66 -2.71 -21.76 10.53
CA PHE A 66 -1.73 -20.70 10.47
C PHE A 66 -0.33 -21.28 10.30
N GLY A 67 0.51 -20.57 9.55
CA GLY A 67 1.93 -20.81 9.43
C GLY A 67 2.73 -19.85 10.31
N TYR A 68 3.97 -20.23 10.57
CA TYR A 68 4.95 -19.41 11.27
C TYR A 68 6.20 -19.25 10.39
N LYS A 69 6.56 -18.01 10.10
CA LYS A 69 7.87 -17.63 9.54
C LYS A 69 8.62 -16.93 10.68
N GLY A 70 9.95 -17.11 10.75
CA GLY A 70 10.78 -16.57 11.84
C GLY A 70 10.50 -15.08 12.18
N LYS A 71 10.97 -14.62 13.34
CA LYS A 71 10.70 -13.27 13.89
C LYS A 71 9.21 -12.99 14.20
N LYS A 72 8.50 -13.97 14.79
CA LYS A 72 7.10 -13.80 15.27
C LYS A 72 6.09 -13.47 14.16
N GLN A 73 6.36 -13.88 12.92
CA GLN A 73 5.46 -13.61 11.80
C GLN A 73 4.52 -14.79 11.57
N PHE A 74 3.25 -14.60 11.88
CA PHE A 74 2.20 -15.57 11.61
C PHE A 74 1.44 -15.18 10.35
N TYR A 75 1.04 -16.17 9.56
CA TYR A 75 0.25 -15.95 8.34
C TYR A 75 -0.79 -17.06 8.18
N PRO A 76 -1.98 -16.76 7.63
CA PRO A 76 -2.97 -17.80 7.35
C PRO A 76 -2.46 -18.69 6.20
N ILE A 77 -2.42 -20.00 6.43
CA ILE A 77 -2.21 -21.01 5.37
C ILE A 77 -3.55 -21.41 4.78
N ARG A 78 -4.55 -21.59 5.64
CA ARG A 78 -5.92 -21.95 5.25
C ARG A 78 -6.90 -21.32 6.22
N ASN A 79 -7.88 -20.61 5.68
CA ASN A 79 -9.06 -20.17 6.44
C ASN A 79 -10.23 -21.11 6.11
N SER A 80 -10.98 -21.54 7.12
CA SER A 80 -12.22 -22.30 6.89
C SER A 80 -13.20 -21.48 6.05
N LYS A 81 -13.83 -22.12 5.06
CA LYS A 81 -14.98 -21.57 4.33
C LYS A 81 -16.31 -22.11 4.86
N ALA A 82 -16.26 -23.08 5.76
CA ALA A 82 -17.44 -23.65 6.39
C ALA A 82 -18.08 -22.64 7.35
N LYS A 83 -19.33 -22.92 7.73
CA LYS A 83 -20.16 -22.06 8.60
C LYS A 83 -20.78 -22.88 9.74
N TYR A 84 -19.96 -23.68 10.40
CA TYR A 84 -20.37 -24.39 11.62
C TYR A 84 -20.24 -23.47 12.85
N ASP A 85 -20.74 -23.89 14.01
CA ASP A 85 -20.61 -23.11 15.26
C ASP A 85 -19.24 -23.31 15.93
N GLU A 86 -18.63 -24.49 15.76
CA GLU A 86 -17.36 -24.82 16.41
C GLU A 86 -16.17 -24.37 15.54
N HIS A 87 -15.16 -23.74 16.15
CA HIS A 87 -13.99 -23.20 15.46
C HIS A 87 -12.69 -23.67 16.10
N MET A 88 -11.91 -24.42 15.34
CA MET A 88 -10.60 -24.93 15.74
C MET A 88 -9.47 -24.23 14.98
N GLU A 89 -8.59 -23.54 15.70
CA GLU A 89 -7.38 -22.95 15.12
C GLU A 89 -6.13 -23.80 15.36
N LEU A 90 -5.39 -24.08 14.30
CA LEU A 90 -4.18 -24.88 14.29
C LEU A 90 -2.99 -24.06 13.79
N LEU A 91 -1.81 -24.33 14.35
CA LEU A 91 -0.53 -23.86 13.85
C LEU A 91 0.18 -25.04 13.17
N LEU A 92 0.60 -24.85 11.93
CA LEU A 92 1.40 -25.80 11.20
C LEU A 92 2.88 -25.45 11.37
N LEU A 93 3.64 -26.36 11.98
CA LEU A 93 5.09 -26.29 12.09
C LEU A 93 5.68 -27.29 11.11
N GLY A 94 6.53 -26.85 10.19
CA GLY A 94 7.16 -27.72 9.21
C GLY A 94 8.44 -27.13 8.64
N ASN A 95 9.33 -28.01 8.21
CA ASN A 95 10.70 -27.66 7.81
C ASN A 95 10.87 -27.63 6.28
N GLY A 96 9.78 -27.72 5.51
CA GLY A 96 9.84 -27.87 4.04
C GLY A 96 10.11 -29.31 3.55
N GLU A 97 10.58 -30.21 4.43
CA GLU A 97 10.98 -31.60 4.09
C GLU A 97 9.94 -32.68 4.44
N GLY A 98 8.65 -32.32 4.54
CA GLY A 98 7.56 -33.29 4.75
C GLY A 98 7.23 -33.64 6.22
N ASN A 99 8.03 -33.21 7.19
CA ASN A 99 7.74 -33.34 8.62
C ASN A 99 6.85 -32.20 9.12
N ASN A 100 5.56 -32.25 8.78
CA ASN A 100 4.56 -31.26 9.20
C ASN A 100 3.89 -31.69 10.51
N HIS A 101 3.88 -30.80 11.50
CA HIS A 101 3.28 -31.01 12.81
C HIS A 101 2.21 -29.95 13.11
N TYR A 102 0.99 -30.41 13.44
CA TYR A 102 -0.11 -29.52 13.83
C TYR A 102 -0.13 -29.31 15.34
N VAL A 103 -0.27 -28.04 15.75
CA VAL A 103 -0.39 -27.62 17.14
C VAL A 103 -1.68 -26.85 17.33
N LEU A 104 -2.51 -27.27 18.28
CA LEU A 104 -3.71 -26.51 18.67
C LEU A 104 -3.34 -25.13 19.23
N ILE A 105 -3.94 -24.09 18.66
CA ILE A 105 -3.88 -22.73 19.18
C ILE A 105 -5.05 -22.55 20.15
N LYS A 106 -4.76 -22.21 21.41
CA LYS A 106 -5.80 -22.01 22.43
C LYS A 106 -6.43 -20.62 22.40
N ASP A 107 -5.62 -19.63 22.02
CA ASP A 107 -6.03 -18.23 21.97
C ASP A 107 -5.15 -17.52 20.94
N VAL A 108 -5.73 -17.28 19.75
CA VAL A 108 -5.05 -16.57 18.65
C VAL A 108 -4.69 -15.15 19.05
N ASN A 109 -5.54 -14.47 19.85
CA ASN A 109 -5.25 -13.11 20.28
C ASN A 109 -4.01 -13.05 21.16
N ARG A 110 -3.87 -14.01 22.09
CA ARG A 110 -2.68 -14.13 22.93
C ARG A 110 -1.43 -14.47 22.13
N MET A 111 -1.56 -15.34 21.12
CA MET A 111 -0.46 -15.71 20.23
C MET A 111 0.07 -14.47 19.48
N LEU A 112 -0.83 -13.71 18.86
CA LEU A 112 -0.51 -12.53 18.05
C LEU A 112 -0.16 -11.29 18.89
N PHE A 113 -0.59 -11.24 20.15
CA PHE A 113 -0.24 -10.15 21.06
C PHE A 113 1.28 -9.97 21.18
N SER A 114 2.03 -11.08 21.20
CA SER A 114 3.50 -11.09 21.32
C SER A 114 4.25 -10.45 20.15
N VAL A 115 3.55 -10.19 19.04
CA VAL A 115 4.05 -9.53 17.82
C VAL A 115 4.00 -8.00 17.95
N SER A 116 3.12 -7.47 18.80
CA SER A 116 2.90 -6.03 18.93
C SER A 116 3.49 -5.51 20.24
N GLY A 117 4.26 -4.41 20.21
CA GLY A 117 4.84 -3.77 21.41
C GLY A 117 3.83 -3.06 22.33
N TYR A 118 2.54 -3.36 22.19
CA TYR A 118 1.45 -2.70 22.91
C TYR A 118 1.07 -3.47 24.17
N THR A 119 0.54 -2.77 25.17
CA THR A 119 0.24 -3.29 26.51
C THR A 119 -1.23 -3.72 26.71
N HIS A 120 -2.12 -3.44 25.75
CA HIS A 120 -3.56 -3.69 25.87
C HIS A 120 -4.04 -4.88 25.03
N LYS A 121 -5.05 -5.62 25.53
CA LYS A 121 -5.66 -6.75 24.83
C LYS A 121 -6.19 -6.33 23.46
N LYS A 122 -5.81 -7.09 22.42
CA LYS A 122 -6.28 -6.90 21.04
C LYS A 122 -7.19 -8.04 20.61
N HIS A 123 -8.04 -7.76 19.63
CA HIS A 123 -8.96 -8.70 19.02
C HIS A 123 -8.63 -8.83 17.53
N PHE A 124 -8.16 -9.99 17.10
CA PHE A 124 -7.71 -10.18 15.72
C PHE A 124 -8.80 -10.82 14.86
N CYS A 125 -8.91 -10.36 13.63
CA CYS A 125 -9.67 -11.06 12.60
C CYS A 125 -8.91 -12.32 12.19
N LEU A 126 -9.53 -13.49 12.33
CA LEU A 126 -8.87 -14.77 12.00
C LEU A 126 -8.58 -14.92 10.50
N HIS A 127 -9.27 -14.17 9.65
CA HIS A 127 -9.12 -14.28 8.20
C HIS A 127 -7.98 -13.40 7.66
N CYS A 128 -7.98 -12.11 8.03
CA CYS A 128 -7.00 -11.15 7.53
C CYS A 128 -5.93 -10.71 8.56
N LEU A 129 -6.00 -11.23 9.79
CA LEU A 129 -5.12 -10.88 10.91
C LEU A 129 -5.12 -9.39 11.30
N HIS A 130 -6.12 -8.61 10.87
CA HIS A 130 -6.28 -7.22 11.28
C HIS A 130 -6.57 -7.12 12.77
N SER A 131 -5.84 -6.25 13.48
CA SER A 131 -6.00 -6.05 14.91
C SER A 131 -7.04 -4.97 15.22
N CYS A 132 -8.09 -5.36 15.93
CA CYS A 132 -9.12 -4.47 16.44
C CYS A 132 -8.92 -4.22 17.95
N VAL A 133 -9.31 -3.03 18.41
CA VAL A 133 -9.16 -2.62 19.82
C VAL A 133 -10.22 -3.29 20.71
N SER A 134 -11.41 -3.60 20.17
CA SER A 134 -12.51 -4.22 20.91
C SER A 134 -13.18 -5.33 20.09
N LYS A 135 -13.98 -6.17 20.76
CA LYS A 135 -14.83 -7.17 20.09
C LYS A 135 -15.84 -6.52 19.13
N GLU A 136 -16.43 -5.39 19.53
CA GLU A 136 -17.39 -4.67 18.69
C GLU A 136 -16.74 -4.15 17.39
N SER A 137 -15.52 -3.61 17.50
CA SER A 137 -14.75 -3.21 16.32
C SER A 137 -14.40 -4.38 15.42
N LEU A 138 -14.21 -5.58 15.99
CA LEU A 138 -13.96 -6.79 15.20
C LEU A 138 -15.21 -7.23 14.42
N GLU A 139 -16.40 -7.17 15.04
CA GLU A 139 -17.64 -7.47 14.33
C GLU A 139 -17.91 -6.48 13.18
N LYS A 140 -17.73 -5.17 13.43
CA LYS A 140 -17.81 -4.15 12.36
C LYS A 140 -16.76 -4.36 11.27
N HIS A 141 -15.57 -4.83 11.63
CA HIS A 141 -14.54 -5.17 10.67
C HIS A 141 -14.94 -6.37 9.81
N LYS A 142 -15.56 -7.43 10.37
CA LYS A 142 -16.00 -8.60 9.60
C LYS A 142 -16.97 -8.22 8.48
N GLU A 143 -17.85 -7.24 8.69
CA GLU A 143 -18.76 -6.71 7.65
C GLU A 143 -18.01 -6.14 6.42
N THR A 144 -16.78 -5.67 6.61
CA THR A 144 -15.98 -5.01 5.55
C THR A 144 -14.68 -5.74 5.23
N CYS A 145 -14.43 -6.88 5.86
CA CYS A 145 -13.21 -7.66 5.68
C CYS A 145 -13.21 -8.34 4.31
N LEU A 146 -12.22 -8.01 3.47
CA LEU A 146 -12.10 -8.58 2.12
C LEU A 146 -11.96 -10.11 2.15
N GLU A 147 -11.13 -10.63 3.07
CA GLU A 147 -10.90 -12.07 3.22
C GLU A 147 -12.14 -12.84 3.68
N VAL A 148 -13.06 -12.18 4.39
CA VAL A 148 -14.34 -12.78 4.83
C VAL A 148 -15.37 -12.72 3.70
N ASN A 149 -15.45 -11.59 3.00
CA ASN A 149 -16.55 -11.31 2.06
C ASN A 149 -16.19 -11.59 0.59
N GLY A 150 -14.93 -11.91 0.28
CA GLY A 150 -14.40 -12.17 -1.06
C GLY A 150 -14.41 -10.97 -2.02
N THR A 151 -15.06 -9.88 -1.62
CA THR A 151 -15.21 -8.65 -2.39
C THR A 151 -14.98 -7.45 -1.49
N GLN A 152 -14.49 -6.35 -2.07
CA GLN A 152 -14.36 -5.11 -1.33
C GLN A 152 -15.77 -4.60 -1.04
N ALA A 153 -16.09 -4.39 0.25
CA ALA A 153 -17.37 -3.84 0.63
C ALA A 153 -17.54 -2.44 0.01
N VAL A 154 -18.47 -2.32 -0.95
CA VAL A 154 -18.80 -1.04 -1.60
C VAL A 154 -19.91 -0.38 -0.80
N LYS A 155 -19.55 0.65 -0.02
CA LYS A 155 -20.52 1.51 0.64
C LYS A 155 -20.76 2.74 -0.22
N LEU A 156 -21.88 2.76 -0.93
CA LEU A 156 -22.30 3.96 -1.65
C LEU A 156 -22.58 5.09 -0.64
N PRO A 157 -22.26 6.34 -0.97
CA PRO A 157 -22.67 7.46 -0.15
C PRO A 157 -24.20 7.51 -0.08
N LYS A 158 -24.73 7.99 1.05
CA LYS A 158 -26.18 8.15 1.21
C LYS A 158 -26.73 9.06 0.11
N GLU A 159 -27.95 8.83 -0.33
CA GLU A 159 -28.62 9.72 -1.28
C GLU A 159 -28.60 11.18 -0.76
N GLY A 160 -28.28 12.12 -1.64
CA GLY A 160 -28.08 13.53 -1.29
C GLY A 160 -26.72 13.88 -0.65
N THR A 161 -25.81 12.91 -0.47
CA THR A 161 -24.44 13.22 0.01
C THR A 161 -23.71 14.07 -1.03
N LYS A 162 -23.26 15.25 -0.61
CA LYS A 162 -22.44 16.15 -1.43
C LYS A 162 -20.97 15.99 -1.09
N ILE A 163 -20.13 15.86 -2.11
CA ILE A 163 -18.67 15.98 -1.96
C ILE A 163 -18.25 17.43 -2.15
N LYS A 164 -17.24 17.87 -1.40
CA LYS A 164 -16.67 19.21 -1.51
C LYS A 164 -15.19 19.11 -1.80
N PHE A 165 -14.70 19.97 -2.68
CA PHE A 165 -13.28 20.07 -2.97
C PHE A 165 -12.58 20.72 -1.76
N LYS A 166 -11.62 20.04 -1.14
CA LYS A 166 -10.88 20.59 0.01
C LYS A 166 -9.65 21.39 -0.41
N ASN A 167 -8.94 20.88 -1.42
CA ASN A 167 -7.66 21.43 -1.86
C ASN A 167 -7.85 22.24 -3.14
N HIS A 168 -8.57 23.37 -3.05
CA HIS A 168 -8.83 24.26 -4.20
C HIS A 168 -7.57 24.61 -4.98
N ARG A 169 -6.40 24.72 -4.33
CA ARG A 169 -5.12 24.95 -5.04
C ARG A 169 -4.86 23.97 -6.20
N ASN A 170 -5.37 22.75 -6.11
CA ASN A 170 -5.16 21.70 -7.10
C ASN A 170 -6.09 21.85 -8.34
N SER A 171 -7.03 22.81 -8.34
CA SER A 171 -7.79 23.16 -9.54
C SER A 171 -7.03 24.15 -10.43
N MET A 172 -5.93 24.74 -9.96
CA MET A 172 -5.06 25.54 -10.81
C MET A 172 -4.16 24.65 -11.67
N PRO A 173 -3.91 25.04 -12.92
CA PRO A 173 -2.91 24.38 -13.74
C PRO A 173 -1.52 24.53 -13.13
N VAL A 174 -0.74 23.46 -13.20
CA VAL A 174 0.69 23.50 -12.85
C VAL A 174 1.44 24.33 -13.89
N PRO A 175 2.36 25.23 -13.50
CA PRO A 175 3.00 26.11 -14.47
C PRO A 175 3.89 25.39 -15.48
N PHE A 176 4.55 24.33 -15.04
CA PHE A 176 5.48 23.56 -15.85
C PHE A 176 5.23 22.07 -15.65
N VAL A 177 5.37 21.31 -16.73
CA VAL A 177 5.37 19.84 -16.75
C VAL A 177 6.59 19.39 -17.56
N ILE A 178 7.30 18.38 -17.07
CA ILE A 178 8.37 17.72 -17.84
C ILE A 178 7.82 16.40 -18.35
N TYR A 179 7.87 16.20 -19.66
CA TYR A 179 7.63 14.90 -20.29
C TYR A 179 8.97 14.25 -20.57
N ALA A 180 9.11 12.98 -20.21
CA ALA A 180 10.35 12.25 -20.37
C ALA A 180 10.11 10.78 -20.73
N ASP A 181 11.10 10.19 -21.39
CA ASP A 181 11.12 8.78 -21.75
C ASP A 181 12.57 8.26 -21.82
N PHE A 182 12.79 6.98 -21.55
CA PHE A 182 14.09 6.33 -21.66
C PHE A 182 14.08 5.26 -22.73
N GLU A 183 15.23 5.06 -23.37
CA GLU A 183 15.53 3.83 -24.11
C GLU A 183 16.61 3.05 -23.38
N SER A 184 16.56 1.74 -23.52
CA SER A 184 17.53 0.83 -22.90
C SER A 184 18.08 -0.16 -23.90
N ILE A 185 19.34 -0.52 -23.71
CA ILE A 185 19.97 -1.65 -24.38
C ILE A 185 19.92 -2.89 -23.48
N LEU A 186 19.87 -4.06 -24.10
CA LEU A 186 19.98 -5.34 -23.43
C LEU A 186 21.45 -5.72 -23.34
N VAL A 187 21.96 -5.83 -22.12
CA VAL A 187 23.33 -6.28 -21.86
C VAL A 187 23.23 -7.74 -21.38
N PRO A 188 23.86 -8.70 -22.08
CA PRO A 188 23.94 -10.07 -21.60
C PRO A 188 24.67 -10.14 -20.26
N GLU A 189 24.13 -10.89 -19.31
CA GLU A 189 24.78 -11.12 -18.02
C GLU A 189 25.45 -12.49 -18.05
N GLU A 190 26.78 -12.56 -17.95
CA GLU A 190 27.52 -13.84 -17.99
C GLU A 190 27.46 -14.61 -16.66
N ARG A 191 26.80 -14.07 -15.63
CA ARG A 191 26.74 -14.68 -14.29
C ARG A 191 25.49 -15.53 -14.12
N LYS A 192 25.68 -16.85 -14.10
CA LYS A 192 24.82 -17.73 -13.30
C LYS A 192 24.92 -17.23 -11.86
N VAL A 193 23.81 -16.81 -11.27
CA VAL A 193 23.76 -16.54 -9.82
C VAL A 193 23.84 -17.91 -9.15
N GLU A 194 25.06 -18.42 -8.95
CA GLU A 194 25.27 -19.52 -8.01
C GLU A 194 24.96 -18.95 -6.63
N SER A 195 23.78 -19.30 -6.12
CA SER A 195 23.40 -18.99 -4.74
C SER A 195 24.46 -19.56 -3.80
N GLU A 196 25.13 -18.72 -3.02
CA GLU A 196 26.09 -19.15 -1.97
C GLU A 196 25.42 -20.03 -0.89
N ASN A 197 24.09 -20.18 -0.92
CA ASN A 197 23.30 -21.11 -0.11
C ASN A 197 22.59 -22.15 -0.99
N PRO A 198 22.85 -23.46 -0.82
CA PRO A 198 22.22 -24.54 -1.59
C PRO A 198 20.69 -24.66 -1.45
N GLU A 199 20.09 -23.98 -0.46
CA GLU A 199 18.66 -24.06 -0.12
C GLU A 199 17.81 -22.96 -0.76
N ASP A 200 18.40 -21.86 -1.25
CA ASP A 200 17.69 -20.75 -1.89
C ASP A 200 17.78 -20.88 -3.41
N LYS A 201 17.19 -21.95 -3.96
CA LYS A 201 17.11 -22.18 -5.41
C LYS A 201 16.08 -21.25 -6.05
N SER A 202 16.41 -19.97 -6.17
CA SER A 202 15.79 -19.11 -7.18
C SER A 202 16.16 -19.68 -8.55
N SER A 203 15.23 -20.39 -9.20
CA SER A 203 15.45 -21.05 -10.51
C SER A 203 15.42 -20.07 -11.69
N THR A 204 15.68 -18.78 -11.46
CA THR A 204 15.64 -17.74 -12.49
C THR A 204 17.05 -17.34 -12.85
N ASP A 205 17.51 -17.80 -14.02
CA ASP A 205 18.76 -17.34 -14.61
C ASP A 205 18.54 -15.93 -15.17
N LEU A 206 19.17 -14.93 -14.55
CA LEU A 206 19.17 -13.57 -15.07
C LEU A 206 20.05 -13.54 -16.33
N TYR A 207 19.44 -13.66 -17.50
CA TYR A 207 20.17 -13.78 -18.78
C TYR A 207 20.56 -12.42 -19.39
N GLN A 208 19.78 -11.37 -19.13
CA GLN A 208 20.00 -10.01 -19.65
C GLN A 208 19.57 -8.96 -18.62
N THR A 209 20.32 -7.85 -18.59
CA THR A 209 19.95 -6.64 -17.85
C THR A 209 19.66 -5.48 -18.80
N HIS A 210 18.62 -4.72 -18.48
CA HIS A 210 18.27 -3.52 -19.22
C HIS A 210 19.08 -2.35 -18.67
N LYS A 211 19.97 -1.79 -19.49
CA LYS A 211 20.77 -0.61 -19.13
C LYS A 211 20.26 0.60 -19.91
N ALA A 212 19.87 1.66 -19.21
CA ALA A 212 19.46 2.90 -19.85
C ALA A 212 20.59 3.46 -20.72
N CYS A 213 20.33 3.69 -22.01
CA CYS A 213 21.31 4.17 -22.97
C CYS A 213 21.00 5.57 -23.50
N SER A 214 19.73 5.99 -23.42
CA SER A 214 19.33 7.32 -23.83
C SER A 214 18.05 7.78 -23.15
N PHE A 215 17.82 9.09 -23.17
CA PHE A 215 16.55 9.68 -22.75
C PHE A 215 16.13 10.81 -23.68
N GLY A 216 14.82 11.06 -23.70
CA GLY A 216 14.21 12.27 -24.24
C GLY A 216 13.54 13.06 -23.10
N LEU A 217 13.61 14.39 -23.15
CA LEU A 217 13.02 15.28 -22.15
C LEU A 217 12.50 16.58 -22.79
N LYS A 218 11.25 16.94 -22.50
CA LYS A 218 10.65 18.22 -22.89
C LYS A 218 9.96 18.88 -21.71
N THR A 219 10.39 20.09 -21.36
CA THR A 219 9.69 20.94 -20.39
C THR A 219 8.66 21.81 -21.12
N VAL A 220 7.40 21.75 -20.71
CA VAL A 220 6.28 22.52 -21.30
C VAL A 220 5.73 23.48 -20.26
N CYS A 221 5.55 24.76 -20.64
CA CYS A 221 4.84 25.74 -19.82
C CYS A 221 3.36 25.76 -20.18
N HIS A 222 2.48 25.77 -19.17
CA HIS A 222 1.04 25.85 -19.40
C HIS A 222 0.59 27.23 -19.89
N TYR A 223 1.25 28.30 -19.43
CA TYR A 223 0.74 29.66 -19.60
C TYR A 223 1.21 30.34 -20.89
N ASP A 224 2.45 30.08 -21.32
CA ASP A 224 3.03 30.68 -22.52
C ASP A 224 4.20 29.81 -23.01
N ASP A 225 4.13 29.36 -24.27
CA ASP A 225 5.11 28.43 -24.83
C ASP A 225 6.52 29.02 -24.94
N LYS A 226 6.66 30.36 -24.93
CA LYS A 226 8.00 30.99 -24.89
C LYS A 226 8.81 30.63 -23.64
N TYR A 227 8.14 30.15 -22.59
CA TYR A 227 8.76 29.71 -21.35
C TYR A 227 9.05 28.20 -21.32
N SER A 228 8.51 27.45 -22.29
CA SER A 228 8.82 26.03 -22.49
C SER A 228 10.32 25.85 -22.75
N GLY A 229 10.86 24.75 -22.26
CA GLY A 229 12.26 24.40 -22.52
C GLY A 229 12.42 23.79 -23.91
N GLU A 230 13.60 23.92 -24.51
CA GLU A 230 13.96 23.13 -25.69
C GLU A 230 13.94 21.63 -25.38
N TYR A 231 13.72 20.81 -26.41
CA TYR A 231 13.82 19.36 -26.30
C TYR A 231 15.27 18.98 -26.00
N LYS A 232 15.48 18.13 -25.01
CA LYS A 232 16.79 17.62 -24.61
C LYS A 232 16.81 16.12 -24.77
N SER A 233 17.86 15.62 -25.38
CA SER A 233 18.11 14.19 -25.48
C SER A 233 19.58 13.91 -25.21
N TYR A 234 19.85 12.70 -24.74
CA TYR A 234 21.21 12.23 -24.50
C TYR A 234 21.28 10.76 -24.93
N VAL A 235 22.40 10.37 -25.54
CA VAL A 235 22.74 8.99 -25.87
C VAL A 235 24.15 8.75 -25.38
N GLY A 236 24.35 7.75 -24.53
CA GLY A 236 25.66 7.46 -23.96
C GLY A 236 25.59 6.68 -22.65
N GLU A 237 26.75 6.52 -22.03
CA GLU A 237 26.86 5.91 -20.72
C GLU A 237 26.21 6.77 -19.63
N ASP A 238 25.74 6.13 -18.57
CA ASP A 238 25.10 6.78 -17.42
C ASP A 238 23.93 7.71 -17.79
N ALA A 239 23.15 7.34 -18.82
CA ALA A 239 22.01 8.12 -19.28
C ALA A 239 21.02 8.48 -18.16
N ALA A 240 20.80 7.58 -17.19
CA ALA A 240 19.95 7.83 -16.02
C ALA A 240 20.51 8.93 -15.10
N LEU A 241 21.83 8.99 -14.90
CA LEU A 241 22.49 10.02 -14.08
C LEU A 241 22.44 11.38 -14.78
N VAL A 242 22.75 11.40 -16.09
CA VAL A 242 22.66 12.61 -16.91
C VAL A 242 21.23 13.13 -16.94
N PHE A 243 20.24 12.24 -17.02
CA PHE A 243 18.83 12.58 -16.92
C PHE A 243 18.49 13.26 -15.59
N LEU A 244 18.87 12.68 -14.46
CA LEU A 244 18.59 13.23 -13.13
C LEU A 244 19.18 14.63 -12.97
N LYS A 245 20.43 14.84 -13.38
CA LYS A 245 21.08 16.17 -13.39
C LYS A 245 20.33 17.15 -14.28
N THR A 246 19.85 16.70 -15.44
CA THR A 246 19.08 17.52 -16.38
C THR A 246 17.72 17.93 -15.81
N VAL A 247 16.98 16.99 -15.20
CA VAL A 247 15.71 17.27 -14.52
C VAL A 247 15.90 18.25 -13.37
N LEU A 248 16.95 18.08 -12.56
CA LEU A 248 17.24 19.01 -11.47
C LEU A 248 17.51 20.42 -12.00
N LYS A 249 18.36 20.57 -13.02
CA LYS A 249 18.62 21.86 -13.67
C LYS A 249 17.34 22.51 -14.21
N GLU A 250 16.50 21.74 -14.89
CA GLU A 250 15.21 22.24 -15.37
C GLU A 250 14.26 22.62 -14.24
N SER A 251 14.24 21.87 -13.15
CA SER A 251 13.41 22.17 -11.98
C SER A 251 13.82 23.50 -11.32
N PHE A 252 15.13 23.78 -11.22
CA PHE A 252 15.64 25.06 -10.73
C PHE A 252 15.25 26.22 -11.66
N ARG A 253 15.43 26.04 -12.98
CA ARG A 253 15.00 27.04 -13.97
C ARG A 253 13.51 27.37 -13.83
N CYS A 254 12.65 26.34 -13.80
CA CYS A 254 11.21 26.51 -13.66
C CYS A 254 10.85 27.23 -12.34
N ARG A 255 11.50 26.86 -11.24
CA ARG A 255 11.31 27.49 -9.92
C ARG A 255 11.66 28.97 -9.95
N GLU A 256 12.78 29.34 -10.54
CA GLU A 256 13.19 30.74 -10.70
C GLU A 256 12.17 31.53 -11.53
N MET A 257 11.66 30.94 -12.61
CA MET A 257 10.62 31.58 -13.44
C MET A 257 9.32 31.81 -12.65
N VAL A 258 8.87 30.81 -11.88
CA VAL A 258 7.70 30.96 -11.02
C VAL A 258 7.93 32.06 -9.97
N ASN A 259 9.14 32.14 -9.40
CA ASN A 259 9.45 33.10 -8.34
C ASN A 259 9.73 34.52 -8.84
N ASN A 260 10.19 34.71 -10.07
CA ASN A 260 10.64 36.01 -10.55
C ASN A 260 9.75 36.58 -11.65
N ILE A 261 9.13 35.73 -12.48
CA ILE A 261 8.31 36.13 -13.63
C ILE A 261 6.82 36.00 -13.30
N PHE A 262 6.39 34.90 -12.66
CA PHE A 262 4.98 34.65 -12.32
C PHE A 262 4.58 35.27 -10.97
N LYS A 263 4.95 36.55 -10.80
CA LYS A 263 4.55 37.40 -9.67
C LYS A 263 4.03 38.74 -10.17
N LYS A 264 3.19 38.73 -11.20
CA LYS A 264 2.58 39.95 -11.71
C LYS A 264 1.71 40.59 -10.63
N LYS A 265 1.80 41.91 -10.55
CA LYS A 265 0.91 42.71 -9.72
C LYS A 265 -0.50 42.62 -10.29
N MET A 266 -1.48 42.69 -9.39
CA MET A 266 -2.89 42.69 -9.77
C MET A 266 -3.19 43.91 -10.64
N VAL A 267 -3.90 43.66 -11.73
CA VAL A 267 -4.55 44.65 -12.58
C VAL A 267 -6.05 44.44 -12.41
N ILE A 268 -6.73 45.47 -11.94
CA ILE A 268 -8.19 45.46 -11.72
C ILE A 268 -8.78 46.71 -12.38
N THR A 269 -9.85 46.50 -13.14
CA THR A 269 -10.62 47.57 -13.79
C THR A 269 -11.64 48.19 -12.82
N PRO A 270 -12.12 49.42 -13.07
CA PRO A 270 -13.19 50.02 -12.26
C PRO A 270 -14.46 49.16 -12.19
N GLU A 271 -14.79 48.46 -13.27
CA GLU A 271 -15.95 47.57 -13.34
C GLU A 271 -15.76 46.33 -12.44
N GLU A 272 -14.61 45.66 -12.51
CA GLU A 272 -14.26 44.52 -11.64
C GLU A 272 -14.17 44.93 -10.16
N GLU A 273 -13.69 46.15 -9.90
CA GLU A 273 -13.67 46.71 -8.55
C GLU A 273 -15.10 46.90 -8.02
N ALA A 274 -16.05 47.33 -8.86
CA ALA A 274 -17.46 47.39 -8.47
C ALA A 274 -18.06 45.98 -8.25
N GLU A 275 -17.67 44.98 -9.04
CA GLU A 275 -18.07 43.59 -8.84
C GLU A 275 -17.54 43.01 -7.52
N PHE A 276 -16.29 43.33 -7.16
CA PHE A 276 -15.69 42.94 -5.88
C PHE A 276 -16.53 43.38 -4.68
N TRP A 277 -17.03 44.62 -4.69
CA TRP A 277 -17.88 45.14 -3.60
C TRP A 277 -19.27 44.49 -3.58
N LYS A 278 -19.82 44.17 -4.76
CA LYS A 278 -21.13 43.52 -4.89
C LYS A 278 -21.11 42.02 -4.58
N ALA A 279 -19.95 41.38 -4.65
CA ALA A 279 -19.81 39.93 -4.45
C ALA A 279 -20.35 39.49 -3.07
N ARG A 280 -21.15 38.42 -3.06
CA ARG A 280 -21.68 37.81 -1.83
C ARG A 280 -20.99 36.52 -1.46
N ASN A 281 -20.43 35.82 -2.44
CA ASN A 281 -19.83 34.50 -2.29
C ASN A 281 -18.37 34.51 -2.74
N CYS A 282 -17.55 33.69 -2.09
CA CYS A 282 -16.14 33.52 -2.40
C CYS A 282 -15.97 32.79 -3.73
N SER A 283 -15.22 33.37 -4.66
CA SER A 283 -14.96 32.78 -5.98
C SER A 283 -14.25 31.42 -5.93
N ILE A 284 -13.52 31.14 -4.84
CA ILE A 284 -12.72 29.92 -4.68
C ILE A 284 -13.54 28.78 -4.05
N CYS A 285 -14.21 29.04 -2.93
CA CYS A 285 -14.90 28.00 -2.15
C CYS A 285 -16.44 28.03 -2.27
N GLY A 286 -17.00 29.10 -2.83
CA GLY A 286 -18.43 29.30 -3.01
C GLY A 286 -19.23 29.71 -1.77
N ASN A 287 -18.62 29.74 -0.58
CA ASN A 287 -19.33 30.14 0.65
C ASN A 287 -19.44 31.66 0.78
N ASP A 288 -20.34 32.15 1.63
CA ASP A 288 -20.58 33.58 1.84
C ASP A 288 -19.32 34.32 2.32
N LEU A 289 -19.13 35.54 1.81
CA LEU A 289 -18.02 36.44 2.16
C LEU A 289 -18.38 37.30 3.37
N GLY A 290 -17.46 37.42 4.31
CA GLY A 290 -17.54 38.35 5.43
C GLY A 290 -16.64 39.57 5.24
N GLU A 291 -16.18 40.13 6.36
CA GLU A 291 -15.23 41.25 6.41
C GLU A 291 -13.81 40.85 5.98
N ASP A 292 -13.49 39.55 5.95
CA ASP A 292 -12.18 39.02 5.53
C ASP A 292 -11.99 38.94 4.00
N ARG A 293 -12.81 39.70 3.26
CA ARG A 293 -12.86 39.71 1.82
C ARG A 293 -11.60 40.35 1.23
N VAL A 294 -10.96 39.63 0.32
CA VAL A 294 -9.77 40.07 -0.40
C VAL A 294 -9.95 39.87 -1.91
N ARG A 295 -9.15 40.60 -2.69
CA ARG A 295 -9.11 40.47 -4.15
C ARG A 295 -8.11 39.36 -4.51
N ASP A 296 -8.60 38.24 -5.04
CA ASP A 296 -7.76 37.17 -5.61
C ASP A 296 -7.41 37.53 -7.06
N HIS A 297 -6.18 37.25 -7.47
CA HIS A 297 -5.72 37.51 -8.82
C HIS A 297 -4.78 36.41 -9.32
N ASP A 298 -4.70 36.30 -10.63
CA ASP A 298 -3.75 35.39 -11.27
C ASP A 298 -2.34 35.98 -11.18
N HIS A 299 -1.42 35.28 -10.50
CA HIS A 299 -0.05 35.74 -10.36
C HIS A 299 0.78 35.67 -11.67
N VAL A 300 0.29 34.94 -12.69
CA VAL A 300 0.94 34.85 -14.01
C VAL A 300 0.47 35.97 -14.94
N THR A 301 -0.83 36.21 -15.03
CA THR A 301 -1.39 37.22 -15.94
C THR A 301 -1.55 38.59 -15.29
N GLY A 302 -1.70 38.63 -13.97
CA GLY A 302 -2.05 39.82 -13.18
C GLY A 302 -3.56 40.07 -13.11
N MET A 303 -4.37 39.30 -13.84
CA MET A 303 -5.81 39.56 -13.96
C MET A 303 -6.55 39.21 -12.67
N TYR A 304 -7.52 40.04 -12.31
CA TYR A 304 -8.45 39.78 -11.22
C TYR A 304 -9.25 38.50 -11.47
N ARG A 305 -9.46 37.69 -10.43
CA ARG A 305 -10.21 36.41 -10.50
C ARG A 305 -11.51 36.43 -9.72
N GLY A 306 -11.61 37.29 -8.71
CA GLY A 306 -12.82 37.41 -7.90
C GLY A 306 -12.55 37.74 -6.44
N ALA A 307 -13.66 37.97 -5.72
CA ALA A 307 -13.64 38.20 -4.29
C ALA A 307 -13.49 36.87 -3.55
N ALA A 308 -12.55 36.78 -2.62
CA ALA A 308 -12.26 35.56 -1.87
C ALA A 308 -12.12 35.84 -0.37
N HIS A 309 -12.27 34.80 0.46
CA HIS A 309 -11.80 34.85 1.85
C HIS A 309 -10.28 34.97 1.88
N ASN A 310 -9.74 35.69 2.85
CA ASN A 310 -8.30 35.82 3.04
C ASN A 310 -7.60 34.44 3.10
N ILE A 311 -8.17 33.49 3.84
CA ILE A 311 -7.62 32.13 3.96
C ILE A 311 -7.69 31.36 2.64
N CYS A 312 -8.78 31.53 1.87
CA CYS A 312 -8.93 30.87 0.58
C CYS A 312 -7.86 31.37 -0.40
N ASN A 313 -7.71 32.70 -0.50
CA ASN A 313 -6.69 33.37 -1.31
C ASN A 313 -5.27 32.89 -0.97
N LEU A 314 -4.89 32.92 0.33
CA LEU A 314 -3.56 32.46 0.76
C LEU A 314 -3.26 31.00 0.43
N LYS A 315 -4.29 30.15 0.38
CA LYS A 315 -4.16 28.73 0.01
C LYS A 315 -4.19 28.51 -1.49
N TYR A 316 -4.87 29.38 -2.25
CA TYR A 316 -5.03 29.30 -3.69
C TYR A 316 -3.84 29.89 -4.43
N ARG A 317 -2.65 29.34 -4.13
CA ARG A 317 -1.38 29.74 -4.75
C ARG A 317 -0.84 28.71 -5.73
N ILE A 318 -0.20 29.21 -6.77
CA ILE A 318 0.52 28.42 -7.76
C ILE A 318 1.64 27.61 -7.09
N THR A 319 1.84 26.38 -7.55
CA THR A 319 2.93 25.51 -7.08
C THR A 319 4.21 25.72 -7.90
N TRP A 320 5.36 25.69 -7.24
CA TRP A 320 6.67 25.62 -7.88
C TRP A 320 7.11 24.18 -8.16
N LYS A 321 6.36 23.17 -7.68
CA LYS A 321 6.65 21.76 -7.95
C LYS A 321 6.39 21.45 -9.42
N VAL A 322 7.40 20.90 -10.08
CA VAL A 322 7.34 20.49 -11.48
C VAL A 322 7.10 18.98 -11.54
N PRO A 323 5.91 18.51 -11.96
CA PRO A 323 5.70 17.10 -12.25
C PRO A 323 6.55 16.65 -13.43
N VAL A 324 7.10 15.45 -13.31
CA VAL A 324 7.75 14.71 -14.39
C VAL A 324 6.85 13.53 -14.77
N VAL A 325 6.50 13.45 -16.04
CA VAL A 325 5.52 12.50 -16.59
C VAL A 325 6.24 11.56 -17.56
N PHE A 326 5.99 10.27 -17.40
CA PHE A 326 6.45 9.21 -18.29
C PHE A 326 5.27 8.34 -18.71
N HIS A 327 5.41 7.66 -19.85
CA HIS A 327 4.42 6.70 -20.32
C HIS A 327 4.42 5.41 -19.49
N ASN A 328 5.57 4.93 -18.99
CA ASN A 328 5.66 3.68 -18.21
C ASN A 328 6.55 3.78 -16.95
N LEU A 329 6.44 4.87 -16.19
CA LEU A 329 7.27 5.06 -14.99
C LEU A 329 7.22 3.85 -14.05
N ARG A 330 6.01 3.44 -13.65
CA ARG A 330 5.82 2.41 -12.62
C ARG A 330 6.25 1.02 -13.09
N GLY A 331 6.06 0.71 -14.37
CA GLY A 331 6.34 -0.62 -14.91
C GLY A 331 7.77 -0.82 -15.37
N TYR A 332 8.51 0.26 -15.63
CA TYR A 332 9.83 0.15 -16.25
C TYR A 332 10.80 1.25 -15.83
N ASP A 333 10.58 2.50 -16.25
CA ASP A 333 11.59 3.58 -16.14
C ASP A 333 11.99 3.90 -14.70
N SER A 334 11.07 3.69 -13.74
CA SER A 334 11.37 3.92 -12.33
C SER A 334 12.49 3.02 -11.81
N HIS A 335 12.64 1.81 -12.34
CA HIS A 335 13.72 0.91 -11.92
C HIS A 335 15.09 1.50 -12.28
N LEU A 336 15.22 2.06 -13.50
CA LEU A 336 16.45 2.70 -13.97
C LEU A 336 16.79 3.94 -13.13
N ILE A 337 15.79 4.76 -12.83
CA ILE A 337 15.96 5.99 -12.02
C ILE A 337 16.33 5.66 -10.57
N MET A 338 15.62 4.71 -9.94
CA MET A 338 15.81 4.38 -8.53
C MET A 338 17.15 3.69 -8.28
N GLN A 339 17.63 2.86 -9.22
CA GLN A 339 18.97 2.28 -9.15
C GLN A 339 20.05 3.37 -9.08
N GLU A 340 19.89 4.45 -9.85
CA GLU A 340 20.87 5.53 -9.88
C GLU A 340 20.79 6.43 -8.64
N ILE A 341 19.58 6.74 -8.16
CA ILE A 341 19.41 7.49 -6.91
C ILE A 341 20.04 6.74 -5.73
N ALA A 342 19.89 5.41 -5.67
CA ALA A 342 20.49 4.60 -4.62
C ALA A 342 22.03 4.56 -4.66
N ARG A 343 22.65 4.87 -5.81
CA ARG A 343 24.11 4.90 -5.98
C ARG A 343 24.74 6.24 -5.64
N ASP A 344 24.01 7.35 -5.74
CA ASP A 344 24.53 8.70 -5.54
C ASP A 344 23.93 9.35 -4.27
N GLU A 345 24.69 9.30 -3.16
CA GLU A 345 24.31 9.85 -1.85
C GLU A 345 23.95 11.34 -1.89
N LYS A 346 24.42 12.11 -2.89
CA LYS A 346 24.07 13.54 -3.01
C LYS A 346 22.67 13.75 -3.59
N LEU A 347 22.18 12.84 -4.43
CA LEU A 347 20.84 12.90 -5.04
C LEU A 347 19.74 12.52 -4.04
N ASP A 348 20.03 11.64 -3.08
CA ASP A 348 19.08 11.22 -2.03
C ASP A 348 18.63 12.40 -1.13
N SER A 349 19.47 13.44 -1.00
CA SER A 349 19.15 14.65 -0.24
C SER A 349 18.03 15.53 -0.87
N HIS A 350 17.80 15.39 -2.17
CA HIS A 350 16.78 16.14 -2.91
C HIS A 350 15.51 15.28 -2.97
N ARG A 351 14.59 15.43 -2.00
CA ARG A 351 13.36 14.62 -1.84
C ARG A 351 12.54 14.46 -3.15
N ILE A 352 12.87 13.46 -3.97
CA ILE A 352 12.09 13.03 -5.13
C ILE A 352 10.97 12.12 -4.60
N CYS A 353 9.74 12.62 -4.57
CA CYS A 353 8.57 11.83 -4.15
C CYS A 353 7.88 11.21 -5.36
N ASN A 354 7.87 9.88 -5.45
CA ASN A 354 7.00 9.16 -6.38
C ASN A 354 5.55 9.27 -5.90
N SER A 355 4.65 9.77 -6.75
CA SER A 355 3.22 9.94 -6.45
C SER A 355 2.34 8.83 -7.04
N GLY A 356 2.93 7.84 -7.70
CA GLY A 356 2.24 6.59 -7.99
C GLY A 356 1.81 5.98 -6.65
N LYS A 357 0.50 5.78 -6.45
CA LYS A 357 -0.07 5.25 -5.20
C LYS A 357 0.66 3.96 -4.78
N CYS A 358 1.70 4.12 -3.97
CA CYS A 358 2.14 3.07 -3.08
C CYS A 358 1.11 3.10 -1.96
N GLY A 359 0.18 2.14 -1.99
CA GLY A 359 -0.63 1.81 -0.83
C GLY A 359 0.25 1.18 0.24
N THR A 360 1.25 1.91 0.73
CA THR A 360 1.80 1.69 2.05
C THR A 360 1.06 2.66 2.95
N ASN A 361 0.03 2.14 3.60
CA ASN A 361 -0.43 2.71 4.86
C ASN A 361 0.77 2.68 5.82
N SER A 362 1.59 3.73 5.83
CA SER A 362 2.33 4.10 7.02
C SER A 362 1.29 4.67 7.99
N VAL A 363 0.69 3.76 8.75
CA VAL A 363 0.16 4.10 10.06
C VAL A 363 1.38 4.20 10.97
N TYR A 364 1.52 5.38 11.56
CA TYR A 364 2.59 5.91 12.39
C TYR A 364 3.75 6.58 11.65
#